data_AF-A0AAU8CE90-F1
#
_entry.id   AF-A0AAU8CE90-F1
#
_cell.length_a   1.000
_cell.length_b   1.000
_cell.length_c   1.000
_cell.angle_alpha   90.00
_cell.angle_beta   90.00
_cell.angle_gamma   90.00
#
_symmetry.space_group_name_H-M   'P 1'
#
loop_
_entity.id
_entity.type
_entity.pdbx_description
1 polymer ?
#
loop_
_entity_poly.entity_id
_entity_poly.type
_entity_poly.pdbx_seq_one_letter_code
_entity_poly.pdbx_strand_id
1 'polypeptide(L)'
;MSSLRSVARVLLAVLGVALVAFGLAVGVPALGQEGFSVGFALGLAALSMAAGGAALGAAALLSGRGLRPAQRAGLKLAGVLAVLAFVLPVAGIFVAPDLLYDQFGTAAPAAAVLGWLYLSLGALAVGALVALWRAAELAYDAVAY
;
A
#
# COMPACT_ATOMS: atom_id res chain seq x y z
N MET A 1 -6.26 28.69 7.98
CA MET A 1 -5.36 27.53 7.67
C MET A 1 -6.01 26.16 7.81
N SER A 2 -7.16 26.01 8.51
CA SER A 2 -7.89 24.74 8.64
C SER A 2 -8.50 24.21 7.33
N SER A 3 -8.87 25.09 6.39
CA SER A 3 -9.54 24.69 5.12
C SER A 3 -8.61 23.90 4.20
N LEU A 4 -7.39 24.36 3.95
CA LEU A 4 -6.42 23.70 3.06
C LEU A 4 -6.01 22.31 3.57
N ARG A 5 -5.79 22.15 4.88
CA ARG A 5 -5.48 20.85 5.49
C ARG A 5 -6.67 19.88 5.37
N SER A 6 -7.90 20.38 5.56
CA SER A 6 -9.11 19.57 5.40
C SER A 6 -9.32 19.12 3.95
N VAL A 7 -9.16 20.03 2.99
CA VAL A 7 -9.26 19.73 1.55
C VAL A 7 -8.19 18.73 1.13
N ALA A 8 -6.92 18.93 1.50
CA ALA A 8 -5.85 17.99 1.19
C ALA A 8 -6.10 16.60 1.76
N ARG A 9 -6.63 16.50 2.99
CA ARG A 9 -7.02 15.23 3.60
C ARG A 9 -8.09 14.51 2.80
N VAL A 10 -9.15 15.22 2.40
CA VAL A 10 -10.25 14.64 1.61
C VAL A 10 -9.73 14.18 0.24
N LEU A 11 -8.93 15.00 -0.44
CA LEU A 11 -8.33 14.64 -1.72
C LEU A 11 -7.44 13.40 -1.60
N LEU A 12 -6.62 13.30 -0.56
CA LEU A 12 -5.79 12.12 -0.29
C LEU A 12 -6.61 10.88 0.02
N ALA A 13 -7.72 11.02 0.75
CA ALA A 13 -8.61 9.90 1.02
C ALA A 13 -9.28 9.40 -0.27
N VAL A 14 -9.82 10.32 -1.09
CA VAL A 14 -10.44 10.00 -2.38
C VAL A 14 -9.44 9.37 -3.34
N LEU A 15 -8.25 9.95 -3.47
CA LEU A 15 -7.17 9.41 -4.28
C LEU A 15 -6.76 8.01 -3.79
N GLY A 16 -6.64 7.84 -2.47
CA GLY A 16 -6.29 6.56 -1.86
C GLY A 16 -7.27 5.46 -2.21
N VAL A 17 -8.57 5.73 -2.05
CA VAL A 17 -9.64 4.80 -2.42
C VAL A 17 -9.65 4.51 -3.93
N ALA A 18 -9.49 5.53 -4.77
CA ALA A 18 -9.47 5.36 -6.22
C ALA A 18 -8.31 4.48 -6.68
N LEU A 19 -7.11 4.66 -6.11
CA LEU A 19 -5.92 3.85 -6.42
C LEU A 19 -6.07 2.40 -5.97
N VAL A 20 -6.68 2.16 -4.81
CA VAL A 20 -7.00 0.80 -4.34
C VAL A 20 -8.02 0.14 -5.28
N ALA A 21 -9.09 0.84 -5.62
CA ALA A 21 -10.11 0.32 -6.53
C ALA A 21 -9.53 0.01 -7.92
N PHE A 22 -8.69 0.89 -8.45
CA PHE A 22 -7.97 0.68 -9.70
C PHE A 22 -7.03 -0.52 -9.62
N GLY A 23 -6.24 -0.63 -8.55
CA GLY A 23 -5.34 -1.76 -8.34
C GLY A 23 -6.09 -3.10 -8.29
N LEU A 24 -7.25 -3.15 -7.63
CA LEU A 24 -8.12 -4.32 -7.61
C LEU A 24 -8.70 -4.63 -9.00
N ALA A 25 -9.20 -3.61 -9.71
CA ALA A 25 -9.78 -3.78 -11.04
C ALA A 25 -8.78 -4.33 -12.07
N VAL A 26 -7.50 -3.99 -11.94
CA VAL A 26 -6.42 -4.50 -12.81
C VAL A 26 -5.87 -5.84 -12.30
N GLY A 27 -5.68 -5.98 -10.98
CA GLY A 27 -5.01 -7.13 -10.38
C GLY A 27 -5.88 -8.38 -10.31
N VAL A 28 -7.17 -8.25 -9.97
CA VAL A 28 -8.06 -9.40 -9.78
C VAL A 28 -8.23 -10.22 -11.07
N PRO A 29 -8.47 -9.62 -12.26
CA PRO A 29 -8.57 -10.38 -13.51
C PRO A 29 -7.26 -11.05 -13.94
N ALA A 30 -6.12 -10.56 -13.45
CA ALA A 30 -4.80 -11.10 -13.77
C ALA A 30 -4.42 -12.33 -12.91
N LEU A 31 -5.19 -12.62 -11.85
CA LEU A 31 -4.91 -13.78 -10.98
C LEU A 31 -5.19 -15.10 -11.71
N GLY A 32 -4.21 -16.01 -11.68
CA GLY A 32 -4.32 -17.33 -12.30
C GLY A 32 -4.13 -17.34 -13.82
N GLN A 33 -3.76 -16.20 -14.42
CA GLN A 33 -3.40 -16.10 -15.84
C GLN A 33 -1.88 -16.16 -16.02
N GLU A 34 -1.44 -16.56 -17.21
CA GLU A 34 -0.01 -16.63 -17.56
C GLU A 34 0.33 -15.61 -18.65
N GLY A 35 1.58 -15.13 -18.63
CA GLY A 35 2.12 -14.26 -19.68
C GLY A 35 2.73 -12.96 -19.16
N PHE A 36 3.57 -12.36 -19.98
CA PHE A 36 4.29 -11.13 -19.65
C PHE A 36 3.35 -9.96 -19.32
N SER A 37 2.26 -9.80 -20.08
CA SER A 37 1.24 -8.78 -19.83
C SER A 37 0.56 -8.95 -18.47
N VAL A 38 0.39 -10.19 -18.01
CA VAL A 38 -0.17 -10.51 -16.69
C VAL A 38 0.78 -10.06 -15.58
N GLY A 39 2.09 -10.30 -15.74
CA GLY A 39 3.11 -9.81 -14.82
C GLY A 39 3.10 -8.28 -14.68
N PHE A 40 2.93 -7.55 -15.80
CA PHE A 40 2.77 -6.09 -15.77
C PHE A 40 1.48 -5.64 -15.07
N ALA A 41 0.37 -6.31 -15.32
CA ALA A 41 -0.90 -6.02 -14.66
C ALA A 41 -0.80 -6.21 -13.14
N LEU A 42 -0.18 -7.30 -12.69
CA LEU A 42 0.04 -7.58 -11.27
C LEU A 42 1.01 -6.57 -10.62
N GLY A 43 2.08 -6.19 -11.33
CA GLY A 43 3.00 -5.14 -10.86
C GLY A 43 2.31 -3.78 -10.73
N LEU A 44 1.50 -3.39 -11.73
CA LEU A 44 0.71 -2.15 -11.69
C LEU A 44 -0.33 -2.18 -10.57
N ALA A 45 -0.98 -3.33 -10.36
CA ALA A 45 -1.93 -3.52 -9.27
C ALA A 45 -1.25 -3.35 -7.91
N ALA A 46 -0.09 -3.98 -7.70
CA ALA A 46 0.69 -3.85 -6.47
C ALA A 46 1.10 -2.40 -6.19
N LEU A 47 1.61 -1.71 -7.22
CA LEU A 47 2.03 -0.30 -7.11
C LEU A 47 0.85 0.63 -6.79
N SER A 48 -0.29 0.41 -7.44
CA SER A 48 -1.52 1.19 -7.22
C SER A 48 -2.06 0.98 -5.80
N MET A 49 -2.06 -0.27 -5.32
CA MET A 49 -2.47 -0.62 -3.95
C MET A 49 -1.55 0.03 -2.90
N ALA A 50 -0.23 -0.02 -3.11
CA ALA A 50 0.73 0.62 -2.22
C ALA A 50 0.56 2.15 -2.17
N ALA A 51 0.42 2.79 -3.34
CA ALA A 51 0.18 4.23 -3.44
C ALA A 51 -1.15 4.63 -2.78
N GLY A 52 -2.19 3.82 -2.94
CA GLY A 52 -3.48 4.02 -2.28
C GLY A 52 -3.39 3.97 -0.75
N GLY A 53 -2.68 2.97 -0.21
CA GLY A 53 -2.42 2.86 1.22
C GLY A 53 -1.62 4.02 1.79
N ALA A 54 -0.62 4.50 1.06
CA ALA A 54 0.17 5.68 1.44
C ALA A 54 -0.68 6.95 1.48
N ALA A 55 -1.56 7.16 0.49
CA ALA A 55 -2.46 8.31 0.46
C ALA A 55 -3.46 8.29 1.63
N LEU A 56 -4.03 7.12 1.96
CA LEU A 56 -4.89 6.94 3.13
C LEU A 56 -4.15 7.21 4.45
N GLY A 57 -2.92 6.72 4.57
CA GLY A 57 -2.07 6.98 5.74
C GLY A 57 -1.73 8.48 5.91
N ALA A 58 -1.45 9.16 4.80
CA ALA A 58 -1.24 10.62 4.78
C ALA A 58 -2.50 11.38 5.18
N ALA A 59 -3.69 10.96 4.72
CA ALA A 59 -4.96 11.53 5.16
C ALA A 59 -5.17 11.36 6.67
N ALA A 60 -4.81 10.21 7.24
CA ALA A 60 -4.88 9.97 8.68
C ALA A 60 -3.95 10.93 9.47
N LEU A 61 -2.73 11.17 8.98
CA LEU A 61 -1.77 12.11 9.58
C LEU A 61 -2.27 13.55 9.57
N LEU A 62 -3.03 13.94 8.55
CA LEU A 62 -3.58 15.29 8.41
C LEU A 62 -4.88 15.53 9.21
N SER A 63 -5.37 14.52 9.95
CA SER A 63 -6.64 14.58 10.69
C SER A 63 -6.67 15.53 11.91
N GLY A 64 -5.58 16.21 12.23
CA GLY A 64 -5.59 17.40 13.09
C GLY A 64 -5.60 17.17 14.61
N ARG A 65 -5.94 15.98 15.13
CA ARG A 65 -5.61 15.58 16.52
C ARG A 65 -4.45 14.59 16.50
N GLY A 66 -3.61 14.61 17.56
CA GLY A 66 -2.46 13.71 17.67
C GLY A 66 -2.88 12.26 17.49
N LEU A 67 -2.17 11.52 16.63
CA LEU A 67 -2.37 10.09 16.49
C LEU A 67 -1.98 9.37 17.78
N ARG A 68 -2.74 8.32 18.13
CA ARG A 68 -2.35 7.43 19.23
C ARG A 68 -0.97 6.79 18.92
N PRO A 69 -0.17 6.47 19.94
CA PRO A 69 1.11 5.79 19.74
C PRO A 69 1.01 4.53 18.86
N ALA A 70 -0.06 3.76 19.03
CA ALA A 70 -0.34 2.57 18.22
C ALA A 70 -0.62 2.89 16.74
N GLN A 71 -1.41 3.93 16.43
CA GLN A 71 -1.67 4.37 15.06
C GLN A 71 -0.39 4.87 14.37
N ARG A 72 0.44 5.60 15.11
CA ARG A 72 1.75 6.06 14.62
C ARG A 72 2.69 4.88 14.37
N ALA A 73 2.73 3.89 15.26
CA ALA A 73 3.52 2.67 15.06
C ALA A 73 3.04 1.89 13.83
N GLY A 74 1.71 1.77 13.63
CA GLY A 74 1.13 1.18 12.44
C GLY A 74 1.55 1.90 11.16
N LEU A 75 1.48 3.22 11.11
CA LEU A 75 1.94 3.99 9.93
C LEU A 75 3.43 3.86 9.67
N LYS A 76 4.26 3.77 10.74
CA LYS A 76 5.69 3.48 10.58
C LYS A 76 5.92 2.09 9.98
N LEU A 77 5.17 1.09 10.45
CA LEU A 77 5.22 -0.26 9.90
C LEU A 77 4.80 -0.28 8.43
N ALA A 78 3.70 0.41 8.07
CA ALA A 78 3.27 0.56 6.68
C ALA A 78 4.35 1.20 5.81
N GLY A 79 5.03 2.24 6.33
CA GLY A 79 6.17 2.87 5.66
C GLY A 79 7.35 1.92 5.47
N VAL A 80 7.71 1.15 6.50
CA VAL A 80 8.78 0.13 6.40
C VAL A 80 8.41 -0.94 5.37
N LEU A 81 7.18 -1.45 5.40
CA LEU A 81 6.70 -2.43 4.42
C LEU A 81 6.73 -1.88 3.00
N ALA A 82 6.37 -0.60 2.80
CA ALA A 82 6.45 0.05 1.49
C ALA A 82 7.89 0.19 0.99
N VAL A 83 8.84 0.56 1.88
CA VAL A 83 10.26 0.61 1.53
C VAL A 83 10.77 -0.79 1.18
N LEU A 84 10.44 -1.81 1.97
CA LEU A 84 10.82 -3.19 1.70
C LEU A 84 10.22 -3.68 0.37
N ALA A 85 8.94 -3.35 0.10
CA ALA A 85 8.26 -3.68 -1.14
C ALA A 85 9.00 -3.10 -2.36
N PHE A 86 9.68 -1.96 -2.21
CA PHE A 86 10.47 -1.37 -3.28
C PHE A 86 11.89 -1.95 -3.36
N VAL A 87 12.57 -2.06 -2.22
CA VAL A 87 14.00 -2.40 -2.16
C VAL A 87 14.26 -3.88 -2.42
N LEU A 88 13.49 -4.79 -1.82
CA LEU A 88 13.74 -6.23 -1.95
C LEU A 88 13.63 -6.74 -3.40
N PRO A 89 12.56 -6.42 -4.15
CA PRO A 89 12.44 -6.89 -5.54
C PRO A 89 13.49 -6.25 -6.45
N VAL A 90 13.78 -4.95 -6.27
CA VAL A 90 14.81 -4.26 -7.06
C VAL A 90 16.19 -4.84 -6.79
N ALA A 91 16.54 -5.08 -5.52
CA ALA A 91 17.80 -5.71 -5.16
C ALA A 91 17.89 -7.14 -5.69
N GLY A 92 16.81 -7.93 -5.57
CA GLY A 92 16.77 -9.29 -6.10
C GLY A 92 16.94 -9.33 -7.62
N ILE A 93 16.30 -8.44 -8.37
CA ILE A 93 16.33 -8.47 -9.84
C ILE A 93 17.63 -7.86 -10.40
N PHE A 94 18.09 -6.74 -9.83
CA PHE A 94 19.17 -5.94 -10.45
C PHE A 94 20.53 -6.06 -9.74
N VAL A 95 20.56 -6.46 -8.46
CA VAL A 95 21.80 -6.50 -7.67
C VAL A 95 22.27 -7.93 -7.42
N ALA A 96 21.35 -8.83 -7.10
CA ALA A 96 21.67 -10.23 -6.82
C ALA A 96 20.69 -11.21 -7.51
N PRO A 97 20.63 -11.19 -8.85
CA PRO A 97 19.75 -12.08 -9.61
C PRO A 97 20.07 -13.55 -9.35
N ASP A 98 21.35 -13.90 -9.20
CA ASP A 98 21.79 -15.28 -8.99
C ASP A 98 21.18 -15.89 -7.72
N LEU A 99 21.06 -15.12 -6.63
CA LEU A 99 20.40 -15.58 -5.39
C LEU A 99 18.92 -15.90 -5.58
N LEU A 100 18.22 -15.16 -6.43
CA LEU A 100 16.83 -15.47 -6.78
C LEU A 100 16.75 -16.75 -7.60
N TYR A 101 17.62 -16.92 -8.60
CA TYR A 101 17.65 -18.12 -9.43
C TYR A 101 18.11 -19.37 -8.65
N ASP A 102 19.02 -19.22 -7.68
CA ASP A 102 19.45 -20.33 -6.82
C ASP A 102 18.34 -20.82 -5.90
N GLN A 103 17.48 -19.91 -5.39
CA GLN A 103 16.37 -20.28 -4.50
C GLN A 103 15.11 -20.72 -5.24
N PHE A 104 14.79 -20.06 -6.35
CA PHE A 104 13.50 -20.19 -7.03
C PHE A 104 13.61 -20.75 -8.45
N GLY A 105 14.82 -21.03 -8.94
CA GLY A 105 15.05 -21.54 -10.29
C GLY A 105 14.46 -20.62 -11.36
N THR A 106 13.87 -21.21 -12.40
CA THR A 106 13.19 -20.47 -13.47
C THR A 106 11.95 -19.69 -13.00
N ALA A 107 11.45 -19.96 -11.79
CA ALA A 107 10.34 -19.23 -11.19
C ALA A 107 10.78 -17.95 -10.45
N ALA A 108 12.08 -17.65 -10.39
CA ALA A 108 12.64 -16.45 -9.75
C ALA A 108 11.94 -15.13 -10.11
N PRO A 109 11.62 -14.83 -11.39
CA PRO A 109 10.91 -13.59 -11.74
C PRO A 109 9.50 -13.54 -11.14
N ALA A 110 8.78 -14.67 -11.18
CA ALA A 110 7.43 -14.75 -10.62
C ALA A 110 7.44 -14.63 -9.08
N ALA A 111 8.41 -15.26 -8.42
CA ALA A 111 8.60 -15.16 -6.97
C ALA A 111 8.89 -13.72 -6.53
N ALA A 112 9.74 -12.99 -7.27
CA ALA A 112 10.03 -11.58 -7.00
C ALA A 112 8.79 -10.69 -7.14
N VAL A 113 7.98 -10.90 -8.18
CA VAL A 113 6.71 -10.18 -8.40
C VAL A 113 5.71 -10.47 -7.28
N LEU A 114 5.56 -11.74 -6.86
CA LEU A 114 4.68 -12.10 -5.76
C LEU A 114 5.15 -11.52 -4.42
N GLY A 115 6.45 -11.56 -4.15
CA GLY A 115 7.03 -10.93 -2.96
C GLY A 115 6.75 -9.43 -2.91
N TRP A 116 6.90 -8.75 -4.05
CA TRP A 116 6.53 -7.34 -4.19
C TRP A 116 5.05 -7.11 -3.90
N LEU A 117 4.19 -7.95 -4.48
CA LEU A 117 2.74 -7.85 -4.33
C LEU A 117 2.30 -8.05 -2.87
N TYR A 118 2.85 -9.06 -2.17
CA TYR A 118 2.54 -9.30 -0.76
C TYR A 118 3.03 -8.18 0.17
N LEU A 119 4.24 -7.65 -0.04
CA LEU A 119 4.74 -6.53 0.76
C LEU A 119 3.90 -5.25 0.53
N SER A 120 3.50 -5.00 -0.72
CA SER A 120 2.63 -3.88 -1.10
C SER A 120 1.23 -4.01 -0.47
N LEU A 121 0.66 -5.22 -0.50
CA LEU A 121 -0.61 -5.53 0.17
C LEU A 121 -0.51 -5.38 1.69
N GLY A 122 0.61 -5.80 2.30
CA GLY A 122 0.86 -5.60 3.72
C GLY A 122 0.91 -4.12 4.09
N ALA A 123 1.65 -3.31 3.31
CA ALA A 123 1.72 -1.86 3.50
C ALA A 123 0.33 -1.19 3.37
N LEU A 124 -0.44 -1.58 2.35
CA LEU A 124 -1.81 -1.13 2.17
C LEU A 124 -2.71 -1.52 3.35
N ALA A 125 -2.70 -2.80 3.75
CA ALA A 125 -3.56 -3.31 4.81
C ALA A 125 -3.33 -2.55 6.12
N VAL A 126 -2.08 -2.32 6.49
CA VAL A 126 -1.73 -1.57 7.70
C VAL A 126 -2.14 -0.09 7.57
N GLY A 127 -1.87 0.55 6.42
CA GLY A 127 -2.27 1.94 6.18
C GLY A 127 -3.78 2.15 6.21
N ALA A 128 -4.54 1.26 5.54
CA ALA A 128 -5.99 1.27 5.51
C ALA A 128 -6.59 1.01 6.89
N LEU A 129 -6.04 0.05 7.65
CA LEU A 129 -6.47 -0.24 9.02
C LEU A 129 -6.32 1.00 9.91
N VAL A 130 -5.17 1.68 9.86
CA VAL A 130 -4.95 2.90 10.66
C VAL A 130 -5.89 4.01 10.22
N ALA A 131 -6.13 4.18 8.92
CA ALA A 131 -7.06 5.19 8.40
C ALA A 131 -8.50 4.92 8.85
N LEU A 132 -8.96 3.67 8.78
CA LEU A 132 -10.29 3.25 9.23
C LEU A 132 -10.47 3.42 10.74
N TRP A 133 -9.48 2.98 11.53
CA TRP A 133 -9.48 3.21 12.98
C TRP A 133 -9.58 4.70 13.26
N ARG A 134 -8.78 5.52 12.58
CA ARG A 134 -8.80 6.96 12.79
C ARG A 134 -10.14 7.60 12.40
N ALA A 135 -10.76 7.15 11.32
CA ALA A 135 -12.08 7.60 10.90
C ALA A 135 -13.16 7.24 11.93
N ALA A 136 -13.11 6.03 12.49
CA ALA A 136 -14.05 5.59 13.53
C ALA A 136 -13.93 6.43 14.82
N GLU A 137 -12.72 6.77 15.27
CA GLU A 137 -12.52 7.66 16.42
C GLU A 137 -13.14 9.04 16.19
N LEU A 138 -12.91 9.62 15.01
CA LEU A 138 -13.45 10.94 14.67
C LEU A 138 -14.98 10.93 14.57
N ALA A 139 -15.56 9.85 14.03
CA ALA A 139 -17.00 9.69 13.95
C ALA A 139 -17.63 9.53 15.34
N TYR A 140 -17.03 8.71 16.21
CA TYR A 140 -17.50 8.55 17.59
C TYR A 140 -17.45 9.87 18.37
N ASP A 141 -16.34 10.60 18.29
CA ASP A 141 -16.19 11.90 18.94
C ASP A 141 -17.22 12.93 18.45
N ALA A 142 -17.70 12.82 17.20
CA ALA A 142 -18.68 13.74 16.61
C ALA A 142 -20.13 13.40 17.00
N VAL A 143 -20.40 12.17 17.42
CA VAL A 143 -21.73 11.71 17.88
C VAL A 143 -21.86 11.83 19.40
N ALA A 144 -20.75 11.75 20.13
CA ALA A 144 -20.72 11.88 21.59
C ALA A 144 -20.82 13.33 22.10
N TYR A 145 -20.80 14.32 21.21
CA TYR A 145 -20.94 15.76 21.47
C TYR A 145 -22.20 16.30 20.80
#